data_AF-A0A7K4AE15-F1
#
_entry.id   AF-A0A7K4AE15-F1
#
_cell.length_a   1.000
_cell.length_b   1.000
_cell.length_c   1.000
_cell.angle_alpha   90.00
_cell.angle_beta   90.00
_cell.angle_gamma   90.00
#
_symmetry.space_group_name_H-M   'P 1'
#
loop_
_entity.id
_entity.type
_entity.pdbx_description
1 polymer ?
#
loop_
_entity_poly.entity_id
_entity_poly.type
_entity_poly.pdbx_seq_one_letter_code
_entity_poly.pdbx_strand_id
1 'polypeptide(L)'
;MNDFSLRRGKFFKGIYAAMGSLITYIAIPLFAIFALMSLLISSGGEDLVQQLNLENIAMWITILGVIIVIISFFRGFYPKGSMSRMTFGIISMAIVGIWLWILSKGGNISLIGSDMSIAINYTIIVMLLLLAIVLRGLYFVVEMRSYREEWLSNT
;
A
#
# COMPACT_ATOMS: atom_id res chain seq x y z
N MET A 1 10.19 26.80 -14.27
CA MET A 1 8.79 26.35 -14.13
C MET A 1 8.66 25.60 -12.81
N ASN A 2 7.65 25.89 -11.98
CA ASN A 2 7.46 25.22 -10.69
C ASN A 2 6.50 24.04 -10.83
N ASP A 3 7.05 22.83 -10.91
CA ASP A 3 6.29 21.57 -11.08
C ASP A 3 5.34 21.29 -9.90
N PHE A 4 5.63 21.85 -8.72
CA PHE A 4 4.85 21.70 -7.49
C PHE A 4 3.73 22.74 -7.34
N SER A 5 3.44 23.50 -8.40
CA SER A 5 2.38 24.51 -8.36
C SER A 5 0.98 23.87 -8.29
N LEU A 6 0.22 24.22 -7.24
CA LEU A 6 -1.14 23.72 -7.03
C LEU A 6 -2.12 24.07 -8.17
N ARG A 7 -1.83 25.14 -8.92
CA ARG A 7 -2.65 25.60 -10.05
C ARG A 7 -2.73 24.60 -11.21
N ARG A 8 -1.77 23.67 -11.32
CA ARG A 8 -1.71 22.67 -12.40
C ARG A 8 -2.45 21.36 -12.06
N GLY A 9 -2.96 21.24 -10.83
CA GLY A 9 -3.57 20.00 -10.37
C GLY A 9 -5.04 19.86 -10.73
N LYS A 10 -5.50 18.61 -10.81
CA LYS A 10 -6.90 18.24 -11.03
C LYS A 10 -7.45 17.58 -9.77
N PHE A 11 -8.16 18.37 -8.97
CA PHE A 11 -8.67 17.95 -7.65
C PHE A 11 -9.47 16.64 -7.69
N PHE A 12 -10.43 16.52 -8.62
CA PHE A 12 -11.23 15.30 -8.78
C PHE A 12 -10.38 14.07 -9.11
N LYS A 13 -9.32 14.20 -9.91
CA LYS A 13 -8.41 13.07 -10.18
C LYS A 13 -7.64 12.64 -8.94
N GLY A 14 -7.29 13.59 -8.06
CA GLY A 14 -6.75 13.31 -6.74
C GLY A 14 -7.71 12.49 -5.88
N ILE A 15 -8.99 12.90 -5.81
CA ILE A 15 -10.02 12.16 -5.05
C ILE A 15 -10.18 10.74 -5.57
N TYR A 16 -10.32 10.54 -6.88
CA TYR A 16 -10.45 9.19 -7.44
C TYR A 16 -9.25 8.30 -7.11
N ALA A 17 -8.04 8.85 -7.17
CA ALA A 17 -6.83 8.12 -6.78
C ALA A 17 -6.81 7.79 -5.28
N ALA A 18 -7.25 8.71 -4.43
CA ALA A 18 -7.35 8.51 -2.98
C ALA A 18 -8.38 7.44 -2.62
N MET A 19 -9.57 7.48 -3.23
CA MET A 19 -10.62 6.48 -3.02
C MET A 19 -10.18 5.07 -3.45
N GLY A 20 -9.53 4.95 -4.61
CA GLY A 20 -8.98 3.68 -5.05
C GLY A 20 -7.97 3.10 -4.05
N SER A 21 -7.10 3.97 -3.52
CA SER A 21 -6.13 3.58 -2.49
C SER A 21 -6.79 3.25 -1.15
N LEU A 22 -7.84 3.95 -0.75
CA LEU A 22 -8.57 3.69 0.49
C LEU A 22 -9.19 2.30 0.45
N ILE A 23 -9.85 1.95 -0.65
CA ILE A 23 -10.47 0.64 -0.81
C ILE A 23 -9.40 -0.46 -0.79
N THR A 24 -8.32 -0.26 -1.55
CA THR A 24 -7.28 -1.28 -1.77
C THR A 24 -6.42 -1.53 -0.53
N TYR A 25 -6.00 -0.47 0.17
CA TYR A 25 -4.99 -0.58 1.24
C TYR A 25 -5.57 -0.45 2.65
N ILE A 26 -6.85 -0.07 2.80
CA ILE A 26 -7.52 0.03 4.11
C ILE A 26 -8.75 -0.88 4.14
N ALA A 27 -9.75 -0.61 3.31
CA ALA A 27 -11.06 -1.25 3.46
C ALA A 27 -11.00 -2.77 3.26
N ILE A 28 -10.42 -3.23 2.15
CA ILE A 28 -10.30 -4.67 1.85
C ILE A 28 -9.43 -5.39 2.90
N PRO A 29 -8.21 -4.91 3.23
CA PRO A 29 -7.37 -5.59 4.21
C PRO A 29 -7.95 -5.60 5.63
N LEU A 30 -8.56 -4.49 6.09
CA LEU A 30 -9.22 -4.46 7.40
C LEU A 30 -10.42 -5.39 7.45
N PHE A 31 -11.23 -5.42 6.39
CA PHE A 31 -12.34 -6.36 6.29
C PHE A 31 -11.84 -7.80 6.40
N ALA A 32 -10.76 -8.16 5.69
CA ALA A 32 -10.17 -9.49 5.76
C ALA A 32 -9.67 -9.83 7.18
N ILE A 33 -9.00 -8.89 7.87
CA ILE A 33 -8.53 -9.13 9.24
C ILE A 33 -9.69 -9.28 10.21
N PHE A 34 -10.68 -8.40 10.18
CA PHE A 34 -11.82 -8.51 11.09
C PHE A 34 -12.66 -9.75 10.84
N ALA A 35 -12.83 -10.15 9.57
CA ALA A 35 -13.44 -11.42 9.23
C ALA A 35 -12.65 -12.60 9.82
N LEU A 36 -11.32 -12.61 9.67
CA LEU A 36 -10.46 -13.64 10.23
C LEU A 36 -10.54 -13.69 11.76
N MET A 37 -10.47 -12.53 12.44
CA MET A 37 -10.59 -12.43 13.89
C MET A 37 -11.94 -12.95 14.37
N SER A 38 -13.03 -12.55 13.71
CA SER A 38 -14.38 -13.01 14.05
C SER A 38 -14.51 -14.53 13.91
N LEU A 39 -13.96 -15.12 12.85
CA LEU A 39 -13.95 -16.57 12.65
C LEU A 39 -13.15 -17.28 13.74
N LEU A 40 -11.93 -16.82 14.02
CA LEU A 40 -11.07 -17.41 15.05
C LEU A 40 -11.72 -17.35 16.44
N ILE A 41 -12.23 -16.19 16.85
CA ILE A 41 -12.91 -16.01 18.14
C ILE A 41 -14.13 -16.92 18.24
N SER A 42 -14.95 -17.01 17.19
CA SER A 42 -16.14 -17.88 17.19
C SER A 42 -15.81 -19.37 17.35
N SER A 43 -14.58 -19.78 16.98
CA SER A 43 -14.08 -21.15 17.12
C SER A 43 -13.30 -21.39 18.42
N GLY A 44 -13.23 -20.42 19.33
CA GLY A 44 -12.44 -20.50 20.57
C GLY A 44 -10.93 -20.28 20.37
N GLY A 45 -10.51 -19.76 19.22
CA GLY A 45 -9.12 -19.51 18.84
C GLY A 45 -8.57 -18.15 19.27
N GLU A 46 -8.96 -17.65 20.45
CA GLU A 46 -8.55 -16.32 20.95
C GLU A 46 -7.03 -16.22 21.10
N ASP A 47 -6.38 -17.30 21.55
CA ASP A 47 -4.92 -17.37 21.66
C ASP A 47 -4.23 -17.20 20.30
N LEU A 48 -4.82 -17.71 19.22
CA LEU A 48 -4.27 -17.55 17.86
C LEU A 48 -4.36 -16.10 17.39
N VAL A 49 -5.42 -15.37 17.75
CA VAL A 49 -5.55 -13.94 17.44
C VAL A 49 -4.42 -13.15 18.10
N GLN A 50 -4.10 -13.48 19.35
CA GLN A 50 -3.01 -12.85 20.12
C GLN A 50 -1.63 -13.24 19.58
N GLN A 51 -1.37 -14.52 19.32
CA GLN A 51 -0.10 -14.98 18.73
C GLN A 51 0.14 -14.38 17.34
N LEU A 52 -0.92 -14.27 16.53
CA LEU A 52 -0.87 -13.62 15.22
C LEU A 52 -0.84 -12.09 15.34
N ASN A 53 -1.06 -11.52 16.52
CA ASN A 53 -1.03 -10.08 16.78
C ASN A 53 -1.88 -9.29 15.75
N LEU A 54 -3.08 -9.82 15.44
CA LEU A 54 -3.94 -9.31 14.36
C LEU A 54 -4.39 -7.87 14.62
N GLU A 55 -4.57 -7.49 15.89
CA GLU A 55 -4.91 -6.12 16.30
C GLU A 55 -3.83 -5.11 15.91
N ASN A 56 -2.56 -5.44 16.20
CA ASN A 56 -1.44 -4.59 15.82
C ASN A 56 -1.29 -4.49 14.30
N ILE A 57 -1.53 -5.59 13.57
CA ILE A 57 -1.54 -5.55 12.10
C ILE A 57 -2.65 -4.61 11.59
N ALA A 58 -3.86 -4.71 12.12
CA ALA A 58 -4.97 -3.81 11.75
C ALA A 58 -4.63 -2.33 12.02
N MET A 59 -3.96 -2.05 13.14
CA MET A 59 -3.46 -0.72 13.48
C MET A 59 -2.47 -0.20 12.42
N TRP A 60 -1.45 -0.99 12.08
CA TRP A 60 -0.44 -0.61 11.08
C TRP A 60 -1.03 -0.46 9.68
N ILE A 61 -1.97 -1.31 9.28
CA ILE A 61 -2.71 -1.17 8.02
C ILE A 61 -3.41 0.19 7.98
N THR A 62 -4.05 0.58 9.08
CA THR A 62 -4.78 1.86 9.14
C THR A 62 -3.82 3.03 9.04
N ILE A 63 -2.75 3.05 9.85
CA ILE A 63 -1.77 4.14 9.87
C ILE A 63 -1.10 4.30 8.50
N LEU A 64 -0.51 3.23 7.98
CA LEU A 64 0.19 3.27 6.69
C LEU A 64 -0.78 3.45 5.53
N GLY A 65 -1.96 2.85 5.59
CA GLY A 65 -3.00 2.99 4.60
C GLY A 65 -3.46 4.45 4.47
N VAL A 66 -3.68 5.16 5.58
CA VAL A 66 -4.04 6.59 5.56
C VAL A 66 -2.94 7.41 4.90
N ILE A 67 -1.67 7.15 5.24
CA ILE A 67 -0.52 7.82 4.62
C ILE A 67 -0.50 7.54 3.10
N ILE A 68 -0.71 6.30 2.68
CA ILE A 68 -0.79 5.91 1.27
C ILE A 68 -1.94 6.65 0.56
N VAL A 69 -3.10 6.78 1.19
CA VAL A 69 -4.26 7.51 0.64
C VAL A 69 -3.93 8.99 0.40
N ILE A 70 -3.33 9.65 1.39
CA ILE A 70 -2.93 11.06 1.28
C ILE A 70 -1.93 11.25 0.14
N ILE A 71 -0.91 10.39 0.06
CA ILE A 71 0.11 10.49 -0.99
C ILE A 71 -0.48 10.15 -2.37
N SER A 72 -1.41 9.19 -2.42
CA SER A 72 -2.12 8.81 -3.65
C SER A 72 -2.98 9.95 -4.17
N PHE A 73 -3.59 10.76 -3.28
CA PHE A 73 -4.29 11.98 -3.66
C PHE A 73 -3.35 12.92 -4.42
N PHE A 74 -2.18 13.24 -3.84
CA PHE A 74 -1.22 14.14 -4.48
C PHE A 74 -0.70 13.58 -5.80
N ARG A 75 -0.41 12.28 -5.88
CA ARG A 75 -0.06 11.61 -7.15
C ARG A 75 -1.16 11.76 -8.21
N GLY A 76 -2.42 11.59 -7.84
CA GLY A 76 -3.56 11.74 -8.76
C GLY A 76 -3.85 13.19 -9.13
N PHE A 77 -3.58 14.12 -8.22
CA PHE A 77 -3.77 15.56 -8.38
C PHE A 77 -2.85 16.11 -9.47
N TYR A 78 -1.57 15.73 -9.49
CA TYR A 78 -0.63 16.22 -10.49
C TYR A 78 -0.77 15.52 -11.86
N PRO A 79 -0.63 16.27 -12.98
CA PRO A 79 -0.74 15.72 -14.32
C PRO A 79 0.45 14.80 -14.66
N LYS A 80 0.23 13.92 -15.64
CA LYS A 80 1.28 13.07 -16.22
C LYS A 80 2.42 13.93 -16.77
N GLY A 81 3.66 13.42 -16.71
CA GLY A 81 4.87 14.15 -17.15
C GLY A 81 5.48 15.10 -16.11
N SER A 82 4.75 15.46 -15.04
CA SER A 82 5.29 16.35 -13.99
C SER A 82 6.21 15.63 -12.99
N MET A 83 7.25 16.31 -12.50
CA MET A 83 8.14 15.76 -11.47
C MET A 83 7.39 15.44 -10.17
N SER A 84 6.42 16.28 -9.78
CA SER A 84 5.65 16.08 -8.55
C SER A 84 4.88 14.77 -8.57
N ARG A 85 4.21 14.44 -9.68
CA ARG A 85 3.51 13.15 -9.84
C ARG A 85 4.46 11.96 -9.68
N MET A 86 5.64 12.03 -10.28
CA MET A 86 6.66 10.98 -10.15
C MET A 86 7.10 10.81 -8.70
N THR A 87 7.45 11.90 -8.02
CA THR A 87 7.92 11.88 -6.64
C THR A 87 6.86 11.27 -5.71
N PHE A 88 5.61 11.73 -5.78
CA PHE A 88 4.53 11.14 -4.97
C PHE A 88 4.23 9.68 -5.39
N GLY A 89 4.41 9.33 -6.66
CA GLY A 89 4.33 7.95 -7.15
C GLY A 89 5.36 7.03 -6.51
N ILE A 90 6.63 7.42 -6.52
CA ILE A 90 7.74 6.66 -5.92
C ILE A 90 7.57 6.54 -4.41
N ILE A 91 7.30 7.65 -3.71
CA ILE A 91 7.08 7.64 -2.26
C ILE A 91 5.89 6.73 -1.91
N SER A 92 4.79 6.80 -2.68
CA SER A 92 3.65 5.90 -2.49
C SER A 92 4.05 4.44 -2.61
N MET A 93 4.86 4.06 -3.60
CA MET A 93 5.29 2.66 -3.77
C MET A 93 6.23 2.20 -2.67
N ALA A 94 7.14 3.06 -2.19
CA ALA A 94 8.00 2.74 -1.05
C ALA A 94 7.17 2.41 0.20
N ILE A 95 6.16 3.22 0.49
CA ILE A 95 5.28 3.00 1.66
C ILE A 95 4.39 1.78 1.46
N VAL A 96 3.90 1.52 0.24
CA VAL A 96 3.19 0.27 -0.09
C VAL A 96 4.07 -0.96 0.13
N GLY A 97 5.38 -0.87 -0.17
CA GLY A 97 6.34 -1.93 0.13
C GLY A 97 6.47 -2.21 1.63
N ILE A 98 6.60 -1.17 2.45
CA ILE A 98 6.62 -1.29 3.92
C ILE A 98 5.30 -1.87 4.43
N TRP A 99 4.18 -1.37 3.92
CA TRP A 99 2.84 -1.86 4.26
C TRP A 99 2.68 -3.35 3.97
N LEU A 100 3.11 -3.81 2.80
CA LEU A 100 3.05 -5.22 2.41
C LEU A 100 3.94 -6.09 3.32
N TRP A 101 5.14 -5.62 3.64
CA TRP A 101 6.06 -6.35 4.51
C TRP A 101 5.47 -6.57 5.90
N ILE A 102 4.86 -5.54 6.49
CA ILE A 102 4.22 -5.62 7.81
C ILE A 102 2.99 -6.53 7.74
N LEU A 103 2.13 -6.36 6.73
CA LEU A 103 0.93 -7.18 6.56
C LEU A 103 1.26 -8.68 6.45
N SER A 104 2.33 -9.01 5.73
CA SER A 104 2.78 -10.39 5.52
C SER A 104 3.67 -10.92 6.65
N LYS A 105 3.96 -10.14 7.68
CA LYS A 105 4.97 -10.48 8.72
C LYS A 105 6.30 -10.96 8.12
N GLY A 106 6.75 -10.35 7.01
CA GLY A 106 7.96 -10.77 6.30
C GLY A 106 7.88 -12.14 5.61
N GLY A 107 6.68 -12.71 5.51
CA GLY A 107 6.42 -14.00 4.85
C GLY A 107 6.69 -15.22 5.71
N ASN A 108 6.76 -15.07 7.03
CA ASN A 108 6.87 -16.20 7.95
C ASN A 108 5.84 -16.04 9.07
N ILE A 109 5.01 -17.06 9.24
CA ILE A 109 4.07 -17.15 10.35
C ILE A 109 4.38 -18.44 11.10
N SER A 110 4.70 -18.32 12.39
CA SER A 110 4.83 -19.43 13.32
C SER A 110 3.71 -19.38 14.35
N LEU A 111 2.96 -20.48 14.46
CA LEU A 111 1.97 -20.72 15.48
C LEU A 111 2.52 -21.78 16.44
N ILE A 112 2.47 -21.48 17.73
CA ILE A 112 2.96 -22.37 18.78
C ILE A 112 1.73 -22.83 19.57
N GLY A 113 1.32 -24.07 19.35
CA GLY A 113 0.34 -24.76 20.20
C GLY A 113 1.02 -25.50 21.35
N SER A 114 0.20 -26.05 22.26
CA SER A 114 0.67 -26.85 23.40
C SER A 114 1.49 -28.07 22.97
N ASP A 115 1.05 -28.75 21.91
CA ASP A 115 1.62 -30.04 21.49
C ASP A 115 2.17 -30.03 20.05
N MET A 116 1.93 -28.95 19.30
CA MET A 116 2.36 -28.81 17.90
C MET A 116 2.76 -27.38 17.56
N SER A 117 3.86 -27.22 16.83
CA SER A 117 4.25 -25.96 16.20
C SER A 117 4.03 -26.06 14.69
N ILE A 118 3.35 -25.04 14.14
CA ILE A 118 3.11 -24.93 12.70
C ILE A 118 3.79 -23.66 12.22
N ALA A 119 4.80 -23.82 11.36
CA ALA A 119 5.48 -22.71 10.71
C ALA A 119 5.21 -22.74 9.21
N ILE A 120 4.72 -21.62 8.67
CA ILE A 120 4.46 -21.44 7.25
C ILE A 120 5.40 -20.35 6.73
N ASN A 121 6.30 -20.74 5.83
CA ASN A 121 7.19 -19.83 5.13
C ASN A 121 6.70 -19.62 3.68
N TYR A 122 6.33 -18.38 3.38
CA TYR A 122 5.90 -17.91 2.08
C TYR A 122 6.65 -16.64 1.66
N THR A 123 7.86 -16.42 2.21
CA THR A 123 8.70 -15.24 1.94
C THR A 123 8.97 -15.03 0.46
N ILE A 124 9.10 -16.09 -0.34
CA ILE A 124 9.29 -15.98 -1.80
C ILE A 124 8.11 -15.24 -2.45
N ILE A 125 6.87 -15.53 -2.03
CA ILE A 125 5.67 -14.86 -2.56
C ILE A 125 5.70 -13.38 -2.20
N VAL A 126 6.07 -13.06 -0.95
CA VAL A 126 6.21 -11.66 -0.49
C VAL A 126 7.26 -10.92 -1.31
N MET A 127 8.41 -11.54 -1.56
CA MET A 127 9.50 -10.96 -2.36
C MET A 127 9.06 -10.69 -3.81
N LEU A 128 8.30 -11.60 -4.43
CA LEU A 128 7.74 -11.39 -5.77
C LEU A 128 6.76 -10.22 -5.81
N LEU A 129 5.92 -10.08 -4.78
CA LEU A 129 5.00 -8.94 -4.67
C LEU A 129 5.75 -7.62 -4.44
N LEU A 130 6.82 -7.62 -3.63
CA LEU A 130 7.70 -6.46 -3.47
C LEU A 130 8.40 -6.08 -4.77
N LEU A 131 8.86 -7.06 -5.56
CA LEU A 131 9.43 -6.80 -6.88
C LEU A 131 8.40 -6.12 -7.79
N ALA A 132 7.14 -6.57 -7.80
CA ALA A 132 6.08 -5.92 -8.55
C ALA A 132 5.84 -4.46 -8.11
N ILE A 133 5.94 -4.18 -6.81
CA ILE A 133 5.84 -2.80 -6.27
C ILE A 133 7.01 -1.95 -6.77
N VAL A 134 8.23 -2.49 -6.77
CA VAL A 134 9.42 -1.78 -7.29
C VAL A 134 9.27 -1.49 -8.78
N LEU A 135 8.85 -2.48 -9.58
CA LEU A 135 8.58 -2.30 -11.01
C LEU A 135 7.51 -1.22 -11.26
N ARG A 136 6.48 -1.17 -10.42
CA ARG A 136 5.47 -0.11 -10.47
C ARG A 136 6.04 1.26 -10.09
N GLY A 137 7.00 1.31 -9.17
CA GLY A 137 7.78 2.52 -8.87
C GLY A 137 8.56 3.01 -10.09
N LEU A 138 9.26 2.11 -10.78
CA LEU A 138 9.99 2.41 -12.02
C LEU A 138 9.07 2.88 -13.14
N TYR A 139 7.86 2.32 -13.24
CA TYR A 139 6.86 2.78 -14.19
C TYR A 139 6.56 4.28 -14.04
N PHE A 140 6.53 4.84 -12.82
CA PHE A 140 6.33 6.29 -12.65
C PHE A 140 7.50 7.14 -13.18
N VAL A 141 8.71 6.61 -13.14
CA VAL A 141 9.89 7.26 -13.75
C VAL A 141 9.76 7.27 -15.28
N VAL A 142 9.33 6.14 -15.85
CA VAL A 142 9.09 6.02 -17.30
C VAL A 142 7.94 6.93 -17.72
N GLU A 143 6.81 6.95 -16.99
CA GLU A 143 5.67 7.85 -17.23
C GLU A 143 6.12 9.32 -17.23
N MET A 144 6.99 9.71 -16.29
CA MET A 144 7.52 11.07 -16.26
C MET A 144 8.33 11.39 -17.51
N ARG A 145 9.24 10.50 -17.93
CA ARG A 145 10.10 10.72 -19.10
C ARG A 145 9.30 10.74 -20.40
N SER A 146 8.39 9.79 -20.60
CA SER A 146 7.62 9.67 -21.85
C SER A 146 6.68 10.85 -22.09
N TYR A 147 6.04 11.36 -21.03
CA TYR A 147 5.09 12.48 -21.15
C TYR A 147 5.72 13.85 -20.85
N ARG A 148 7.06 13.92 -20.69
CA ARG A 148 7.78 15.15 -20.32
C ARG A 148 7.63 16.23 -21.38
N GLU A 149 7.86 15.85 -22.64
CA GLU A 149 7.87 16.80 -23.76
C GLU A 149 6.48 17.36 -24.02
N GLU A 150 5.45 16.50 -24.02
CA GLU A 150 4.04 16.91 -24.13
C GLU A 150 3.60 17.80 -22.97
N TRP A 151 4.15 17.60 -21.77
CA TRP A 151 3.84 18.45 -20.63
C TRP A 151 4.49 19.84 -20.76
N LEU A 152 5.75 19.89 -21.22
CA LEU A 152 6.47 21.15 -21.45
C LEU A 152 5.86 21.96 -22.60
N SER A 153 5.32 21.32 -23.63
CA SER A 153 4.68 22.01 -24.76
C SER A 153 3.31 22.61 -24.41
N ASN A 154 2.64 22.08 -23.38
CA ASN A 154 1.29 22.48 -22.95
C ASN A 154 1.29 23.39 -21.70
N THR A 155 2.45 23.85 -21.23
CA THR A 155 2.58 24.72 -20.03
C THR A 155 3.34 26.00 -20.28
#